data_AF-A0A2E2AH09-F1
#
_entry.id   AF-A0A2E2AH09-F1
#
_cell.length_a   1.000
_cell.length_b   1.000
_cell.length_c   1.000
_cell.angle_alpha   90.00
_cell.angle_beta   90.00
_cell.angle_gamma   90.00
#
_symmetry.space_group_name_H-M   'P 1'
#
loop_
_entity.id
_entity.type
_entity.pdbx_description
1 polymer ?
#
loop_
_entity_poly.entity_id
_entity_poly.type
_entity_poly.pdbx_seq_one_letter_code
_entity_poly.pdbx_strand_id
1 'polypeptide(L)' 'PDMLITAGLNDPRVSYWEPAKWSAKLRDMKTDDNVLLLKTNMGAGHGGVSGRYEQFKEVAFEYAFILKRLGLTR' A
#
# COMPACT_ATOMS: atom_id res chain seq x y z
N PRO A 1 2.01 13.52 5.66
CA PRO A 1 2.98 13.00 4.66
C PRO A 1 2.21 12.24 3.58
N ASP A 2 2.84 12.03 2.42
CA ASP A 2 2.32 11.08 1.44
C ASP A 2 2.47 9.66 1.97
N MET A 3 1.44 8.84 1.82
CA MET A 3 1.37 7.52 2.43
C MET A 3 0.78 6.48 1.45
N LEU A 4 1.52 5.38 1.31
CA LEU A 4 1.08 4.16 0.65
C LEU A 4 0.94 3.06 1.71
N ILE A 5 -0.28 2.62 1.96
CA ILE A 5 -0.60 1.53 2.88
C ILE A 5 -0.75 0.26 2.05
N THR A 6 -0.03 -0.81 2.39
CA THR A 6 -0.10 -2.10 1.70
C THR A 6 -0.75 -3.17 2.59
N ALA A 7 -1.47 -4.11 1.99
CA ALA A 7 -2.13 -5.21 2.69
C ALA A 7 -2.28 -6.44 1.80
N GLY A 8 -2.34 -7.63 2.39
CA GLY A 8 -2.72 -8.88 1.71
C GLY A 8 -4.13 -9.31 2.11
N LEU A 9 -4.99 -9.63 1.13
CA LEU A 9 -6.36 -10.12 1.41
C LEU A 9 -6.33 -11.42 2.23
N ASN A 10 -5.39 -12.30 1.92
CA ASN A 10 -5.29 -13.64 2.50
C ASN A 10 -4.23 -13.69 3.61
N ASP A 11 -3.90 -12.57 4.25
CA ASP A 11 -2.96 -12.54 5.38
C ASP A 11 -3.62 -13.13 6.64
N PRO A 12 -3.16 -14.30 7.12
CA PRO A 12 -3.74 -14.94 8.30
C PRO A 12 -3.23 -14.37 9.63
N ARG A 13 -2.21 -13.50 9.60
CA ARG A 13 -1.59 -12.89 10.80
C ARG A 13 -2.10 -11.48 11.05
N VAL A 14 -2.16 -10.68 9.99
CA VAL A 14 -2.60 -9.28 10.03
C VAL A 14 -3.60 -9.05 8.92
N SER A 15 -4.88 -9.14 9.27
CA SER A 15 -5.93 -9.18 8.27
C SER A 15 -6.14 -7.82 7.59
N TYR A 16 -6.45 -7.84 6.28
CA TYR A 16 -6.56 -6.65 5.43
C TYR A 16 -7.53 -5.57 5.94
N TRP A 17 -8.52 -5.92 6.76
CA TRP A 17 -9.48 -4.94 7.29
C TRP A 17 -8.84 -4.01 8.33
N GLU A 18 -7.73 -4.40 8.96
CA GLU A 18 -7.00 -3.53 9.89
C GLU A 18 -6.44 -2.29 9.17
N PRO A 19 -5.58 -2.43 8.13
CA PRO A 19 -5.13 -1.28 7.36
C PRO A 19 -6.28 -0.59 6.61
N ALA A 20 -7.36 -1.30 6.23
CA ALA A 20 -8.52 -0.67 5.59
C ALA A 20 -9.28 0.29 6.54
N LYS A 21 -9.58 -0.15 7.76
CA LYS A 21 -10.22 0.70 8.78
C LYS A 21 -9.32 1.88 9.15
N TRP A 22 -8.02 1.64 9.29
CA TRP A 22 -7.06 2.71 9.58
C TRP A 22 -6.99 3.73 8.43
N SER A 23 -6.91 3.28 7.18
CA SER A 23 -6.94 4.15 6.00
C SER A 23 -8.23 4.99 5.94
N ALA A 24 -9.38 4.38 6.20
CA ALA A 24 -10.66 5.09 6.24
C ALA A 24 -10.67 6.19 7.31
N LYS A 25 -10.23 5.87 8.54
CA LYS A 25 -10.14 6.84 9.63
C LYS A 25 -9.13 7.97 9.33
N LEU A 26 -7.99 7.65 8.74
CA LEU A 26 -7.01 8.65 8.33
C LEU A 26 -7.59 9.60 7.27
N ARG A 27 -8.34 9.08 6.29
CA ARG A 27 -8.99 9.88 5.25
C ARG A 27 -10.05 10.82 5.83
N ASP A 28 -10.84 10.33 6.78
CA ASP A 28 -11.88 11.11 7.46
C ASP A 28 -11.31 12.27 8.29
N MET A 29 -10.21 12.03 9.02
CA MET A 29 -9.60 13.03 9.91
C MET A 29 -8.57 13.92 9.22
N LYS A 30 -8.31 13.74 7.92
CA LYS A 30 -7.24 14.43 7.22
C LYS A 30 -7.57 15.91 7.04
N THR A 31 -6.60 16.78 7.28
CA THR A 31 -6.72 18.24 7.10
C THR A 31 -5.77 18.80 6.03
N ASP A 32 -5.08 17.92 5.32
CA ASP A 32 -4.01 18.25 4.38
C ASP A 32 -4.25 17.59 3.00
N ASP A 33 -3.50 18.01 1.98
CA ASP A 33 -3.65 17.53 0.60
C ASP A 33 -2.66 16.42 0.19
N ASN A 34 -1.92 15.83 1.15
CA ASN A 34 -0.97 14.75 0.84
C ASN A 34 -1.70 13.49 0.34
N VAL A 35 -1.07 12.73 -0.53
CA VAL A 35 -1.63 11.50 -1.10
C VAL A 35 -1.73 10.40 -0.03
N LEU A 36 -2.89 9.74 0.04
CA LEU A 36 -3.15 8.63 0.95
C LEU A 36 -3.81 7.46 0.22
N LEU A 37 -3.00 6.45 -0.12
CA LEU A 37 -3.41 5.27 -0.87
C LEU A 37 -3.44 4.03 0.02
N LEU A 38 -4.41 3.15 -0.25
CA LEU A 38 -4.45 1.78 0.26
C LEU A 38 -4.40 0.85 -0.94
N LYS A 39 -3.39 -0.03 -0.96
CA LYS A 39 -3.23 -1.09 -1.96
C LYS A 39 -3.36 -2.44 -1.27
N THR A 40 -4.48 -3.10 -1.52
CA THR A 40 -4.71 -4.48 -1.09
C THR A 40 -4.36 -5.42 -2.23
N ASN A 41 -3.40 -6.31 -2.03
CA ASN A 41 -3.12 -7.40 -2.95
C ASN A 41 -4.12 -8.54 -2.69
N MET A 42 -4.94 -8.84 -3.70
CA MET A 42 -6.06 -9.78 -3.61
C MET A 42 -5.63 -11.26 -3.56
N GLY A 43 -4.37 -11.56 -3.92
CA GLY A 43 -3.82 -12.93 -3.88
C GLY A 43 -2.80 -13.16 -2.76
N ALA A 44 -2.22 -12.10 -2.20
CA ALA A 44 -1.14 -12.17 -1.23
C ALA A 44 -1.60 -12.52 0.19
N GLY A 45 -0.72 -13.23 0.91
CA GLY A 45 -0.79 -13.41 2.36
C GLY A 45 0.21 -12.52 3.10
N HIS A 46 0.61 -12.92 4.30
CA HIS A 46 1.49 -12.10 5.16
C HIS A 46 2.84 -11.75 4.55
N GLY A 47 3.46 -12.70 3.85
CA GLY A 47 4.75 -12.50 3.17
C GLY A 47 4.64 -11.82 1.81
N GLY A 48 3.46 -11.29 1.46
CA GLY A 48 3.18 -10.77 0.13
C GLY A 48 2.78 -11.88 -0.86
N VAL A 49 2.96 -11.57 -2.14
CA VAL A 49 2.63 -12.45 -3.26
C VAL A 49 3.66 -13.55 -3.45
N SER A 50 3.21 -14.76 -3.78
CA SER A 50 4.08 -15.86 -4.18
C SER A 50 4.48 -15.71 -5.65
N GLY A 51 5.78 -15.62 -5.91
CA GLY A 51 6.31 -15.57 -7.28
C GLY A 51 7.40 -14.51 -7.44
N ARG A 52 8.53 -14.91 -8.04
CA ARG A 52 9.70 -14.05 -8.23
C ARG A 52 9.37 -12.72 -8.92
N TYR A 53 8.59 -12.78 -10.00
CA TYR A 53 8.24 -11.58 -10.77
C TYR A 53 7.16 -10.73 -10.10
N GLU A 54 6.24 -11.35 -9.38
CA GLU A 54 5.20 -10.62 -8.66
C GLU A 54 5.79 -9.82 -7.49
N GLN A 55 6.80 -10.35 -6.81
CA GLN A 55 7.57 -9.58 -5.83
C GLN A 55 8.25 -8.35 -6.45
N PHE A 56 8.84 -8.49 -7.65
CA PHE A 56 9.41 -7.33 -8.34
C PHE A 56 8.37 -6.30 -8.75
N LYS A 57 7.14 -6.71 -9.09
CA LYS A 57 6.04 -5.77 -9.39
C LYS A 57 5.60 -5.00 -8.15
N GLU A 58 5.51 -5.67 -6.99
CA GLU A 58 5.20 -5.02 -5.71
C GLU A 58 6.25 -3.97 -5.36
N VAL A 59 7.53 -4.36 -5.41
CA VAL A 59 8.66 -3.43 -5.17
C VAL A 59 8.65 -2.28 -6.18
N ALA A 60 8.49 -2.57 -7.47
CA ALA A 60 8.43 -1.53 -8.50
C ALA A 60 7.30 -0.52 -8.25
N PHE A 61 6.14 -0.96 -7.75
CA PHE A 61 5.04 -0.08 -7.39
C PHE A 61 5.38 0.83 -6.20
N GLU A 62 5.98 0.27 -5.15
CA GLU A 62 6.43 1.03 -3.98
C GLU A 62 7.46 2.11 -4.37
N TYR A 63 8.47 1.73 -5.16
CA TYR A 63 9.46 2.68 -5.68
C TYR A 63 8.84 3.73 -6.60
N ALA A 64 7.91 3.35 -7.47
CA ALA A 64 7.21 4.30 -8.33
C ALA A 64 6.44 5.34 -7.50
N PHE A 65 5.77 4.91 -6.43
CA PHE A 65 5.11 5.83 -5.49
C PHE A 65 6.12 6.78 -4.85
N ILE A 66 7.21 6.26 -4.26
CA ILE A 66 8.23 7.07 -3.60
C ILE A 66 8.84 8.10 -4.57
N LEU A 67 9.29 7.64 -5.74
CA LEU A 67 9.92 8.50 -6.74
C LEU A 67 8.95 9.54 -7.30
N LYS A 68 7.66 9.20 -7.47
CA LYS A 68 6.65 10.16 -7.92
C LYS A 68 6.37 11.21 -6.86
N ARG A 69 6.26 10.82 -5.58
CA ARG A 69 6.01 11.76 -4.48
C ARG A 69 7.19 12.66 -4.16
N LEU A 70 8.41 12.20 -4.41
CA LEU A 70 9.63 13.02 -4.31
C LEU A 70 9.88 13.90 -5.54
N GLY A 71 9.04 13.85 -6.58
CA GLY A 71 9.23 14.64 -7.80
C GLY A 71 10.42 14.20 -8.67
N LEU A 72 10.91 12.97 -8.48
CA LEU A 72 12.05 12.39 -9.19
C LEU A 72 11.65 11.70 -10.51
N THR A 73 10.35 11.66 -10.81
CA THR A 73 9.80 11.08 -12.05
C THR A 73 8.77 12.02 -12.67
N ARG A 74 8.82 12.18 -14.00
CA ARG A 74 7.90 13.04 -14.76
C ARG A 74 6.47 12.53 -14.71
#